data_AF-A0AAD7EI94-F1
#
_entry.id   AF-A0AAD7EI94-F1
#
_cell.length_a   1.000
_cell.length_b   1.000
_cell.length_c   1.000
_cell.angle_alpha   90.00
_cell.angle_beta   90.00
_cell.angle_gamma   90.00
#
_symmetry.space_group_name_H-M   'P 1'
#
loop_
_entity.id
_entity.type
_entity.pdbx_description
1 polymer ?
#
loop_
_entity_poly.entity_id
_entity_poly.type
_entity_poly.pdbx_seq_one_letter_code
_entity_poly.pdbx_strand_id
1 'polypeptide(L)'
;MSSRATTPPDDEEMRAISAAMAQESPTVSSAINSSKRSHGTMQDDDDSTSDSEERAGTGATFVLANQNIVAAIKLYADKKRLRGEQVLAQDPPLLCKLKVFTTLLAVGNELSKLVASKPAFEVSADLKTNLFKDAPAILLSRKTKIYKGNAAIVKKFRFDVPAGLEKIPADWAKVTAAAQYTLTQRRSKIKKAICSSLKPNDKGVYGPAAEYQNIYDLAQAIVKDTQCTINVVLCAHIALMRQVYLKHPDGDFWDQLDDRLDEIRSKAKNNAKKLTRGFRHVLTQDQDKHGAKDYVLDETTVDDFQQQVDNMIAVDTATSTASVRDSTV
;
A
#
# COMPACT_ATOMS: atom_id res chain seq x y z
N MET A 1 -27.27 47.01 -42.67
CA MET A 1 -25.85 46.89 -42.32
C MET A 1 -25.44 48.15 -41.59
N SER A 2 -25.33 48.10 -40.26
CA SER A 2 -24.94 49.25 -39.44
C SER A 2 -23.70 48.84 -38.65
N SER A 3 -22.53 49.29 -39.13
CA SER A 3 -21.23 48.99 -38.53
C SER A 3 -21.06 49.79 -37.25
N ARG A 4 -21.10 49.10 -36.10
CA ARG A 4 -20.83 49.70 -34.79
C ARG A 4 -19.31 49.83 -34.63
N ALA A 5 -18.82 51.07 -34.70
CA ALA A 5 -17.42 51.38 -34.46
C ALA A 5 -17.06 51.09 -32.99
N THR A 6 -16.09 50.20 -32.79
CA THR A 6 -15.49 49.92 -31.48
C THR A 6 -14.51 51.05 -31.17
N THR A 7 -14.84 51.87 -30.18
CA THR A 7 -13.93 52.89 -29.65
C THR A 7 -12.70 52.21 -29.01
N PRO A 8 -11.47 52.70 -29.28
CA PRO A 8 -10.28 52.21 -28.61
C PRO A 8 -10.35 52.49 -27.10
N PRO A 9 -9.74 51.65 -26.24
CA PRO A 9 -9.73 51.87 -24.81
C PRO A 9 -8.98 53.16 -24.49
N ASP A 10 -9.59 54.00 -23.66
CA ASP A 10 -9.05 55.30 -23.27
C ASP A 10 -7.64 55.14 -22.66
N ASP A 11 -6.67 55.92 -23.16
CA ASP A 11 -5.28 55.96 -22.68
C ASP A 11 -5.16 56.23 -21.16
N GLU A 12 -6.23 56.76 -20.57
CA GLU A 12 -6.37 56.99 -19.13
C GLU A 12 -6.47 55.67 -18.34
N GLU A 13 -7.11 54.63 -18.89
CA GLU A 13 -7.25 53.32 -18.23
C GLU A 13 -5.90 52.57 -18.20
N MET A 14 -5.10 52.69 -19.26
CA MET A 14 -3.74 52.14 -19.33
C MET A 14 -2.76 52.89 -18.41
N ARG A 15 -2.90 54.22 -18.28
CA ARG A 15 -2.10 55.01 -17.32
C ARG A 15 -2.45 54.69 -15.86
N ALA A 16 -3.73 54.51 -15.54
CA ALA A 16 -4.15 54.16 -14.19
C ALA A 16 -3.59 52.79 -13.75
N ILE A 17 -3.56 51.81 -14.64
CA ILE A 17 -2.98 50.50 -14.38
C ILE A 17 -1.45 50.62 -14.20
N SER A 18 -0.76 51.39 -15.06
CA SER A 18 0.68 51.60 -14.93
C SER A 18 1.08 52.37 -13.67
N ALA A 19 0.25 53.31 -13.21
CA ALA A 19 0.49 54.09 -11.99
C ALA A 19 0.27 53.24 -10.73
N ALA A 20 -0.74 52.37 -10.72
CA ALA A 20 -1.00 51.44 -9.62
C ALA A 20 0.12 50.39 -9.46
N MET A 21 0.82 50.04 -10.54
CA MET A 21 2.00 49.15 -10.48
C MET A 21 3.28 49.83 -9.99
N ALA A 22 3.33 51.17 -9.99
CA ALA A 22 4.52 51.95 -9.61
C ALA A 22 4.51 52.42 -8.15
N GLN A 23 3.35 52.42 -7.48
CA GLN A 23 3.22 52.75 -6.07
C GLN A 23 3.12 51.47 -5.25
N GLU A 24 4.25 50.98 -4.72
CA GLU A 24 4.40 50.34 -3.40
C GLU A 24 5.71 49.52 -3.35
N SER A 25 6.77 50.16 -2.87
CA SER A 25 7.92 49.48 -2.27
C SER A 25 7.88 49.79 -0.77
N PRO A 26 7.52 48.85 0.11
CA PRO A 26 7.66 49.05 1.53
C PRO A 26 9.13 48.93 1.92
N THR A 27 9.71 50.02 2.42
CA THR A 27 11.02 50.06 3.07
C THR A 27 10.93 49.27 4.38
N VAL A 28 11.59 48.11 4.45
CA VAL A 28 11.69 47.32 5.68
C VAL A 28 12.83 47.88 6.54
N SER A 29 12.47 48.57 7.62
CA SER A 29 13.40 48.98 8.67
C SER A 29 13.83 47.77 9.49
N SER A 30 15.14 47.52 9.57
CA SER A 30 15.71 46.46 10.41
C SER A 30 15.72 46.88 11.89
N ALA A 31 14.99 46.17 12.74
CA ALA A 31 15.16 46.23 14.20
C ALA A 31 16.03 45.03 14.64
N ILE A 32 17.28 45.34 14.97
CA ILE A 32 18.27 44.40 15.53
C ILE A 32 18.00 44.29 17.03
N ASN A 33 17.48 43.15 17.49
CA ASN A 33 17.42 42.83 18.92
C ASN A 33 18.69 42.08 19.34
N SER A 34 19.43 42.71 20.25
CA SER A 34 20.60 42.18 20.94
C SER A 34 20.17 41.22 22.06
N SER A 35 20.52 39.93 21.92
CA SER A 35 20.40 38.97 23.01
C SER A 35 21.79 38.52 23.47
N LYS A 36 22.10 38.86 24.73
CA LYS A 36 23.28 38.44 25.50
C LYS A 36 23.31 36.91 25.63
N ARG A 37 24.44 36.29 25.25
CA ARG A 37 24.79 34.92 25.65
C ARG A 37 26.02 34.97 26.57
N SER A 38 25.89 34.36 27.74
CA SER A 38 26.95 34.09 28.70
C SER A 38 27.71 32.81 28.36
N HIS A 39 28.92 32.76 28.90
CA HIS A 39 30.12 31.99 28.55
C HIS A 39 30.20 30.59 29.21
N GLY A 40 30.85 29.62 28.54
CA GLY A 40 31.47 28.41 29.13
C GLY A 40 31.52 27.21 28.15
N THR A 41 32.55 27.02 27.29
CA THR A 41 33.86 26.30 27.47
C THR A 41 33.66 24.78 27.64
N MET A 42 34.21 23.79 26.91
CA MET A 42 35.30 23.61 25.91
C MET A 42 35.06 22.22 25.22
N GLN A 43 35.31 22.05 23.89
CA GLN A 43 36.36 21.16 23.30
C GLN A 43 35.92 19.68 23.06
N ASP A 44 36.14 18.93 21.97
CA ASP A 44 36.82 19.01 20.65
C ASP A 44 36.16 17.98 19.67
N ASP A 45 36.51 18.07 18.36
CA ASP A 45 36.51 17.04 17.29
C ASP A 45 35.30 16.83 16.34
N ASP A 46 35.42 17.48 15.16
CA ASP A 46 35.48 16.91 13.79
C ASP A 46 34.43 15.89 13.32
N ASP A 47 33.40 16.35 12.59
CA ASP A 47 32.88 15.63 11.40
C ASP A 47 32.09 16.58 10.47
N SER A 48 32.34 16.45 9.17
CA SER A 48 31.91 17.36 8.10
C SER A 48 30.43 17.20 7.78
N THR A 49 29.60 18.13 8.27
CA THR A 49 28.19 18.26 7.89
C THR A 49 28.04 19.31 6.78
N SER A 50 27.61 18.89 5.59
CA SER A 50 27.30 19.82 4.50
C SER A 50 25.98 20.54 4.79
N ASP A 51 26.07 21.80 5.21
CA ASP A 51 24.94 22.71 5.32
C ASP A 51 24.34 22.99 3.93
N SER A 52 23.21 22.36 3.65
CA SER A 52 22.31 22.79 2.59
C SER A 52 21.42 23.88 3.17
N GLU A 53 21.86 25.14 3.05
CA GLU A 53 21.03 26.31 3.33
C GLU A 53 19.82 26.32 2.39
N GLU A 54 18.67 25.84 2.90
CA GLU A 54 17.37 25.97 2.27
C GLU A 54 17.02 27.46 2.17
N ARG A 55 17.07 27.97 0.95
CA ARG A 55 16.74 29.34 0.57
C ARG A 55 15.23 29.58 0.67
N ALA A 56 14.68 29.66 1.88
CA ALA A 56 13.31 30.09 2.16
C ALA A 56 13.18 31.62 2.04
N GLY A 57 13.39 32.18 0.84
CA GLY A 57 13.44 33.62 0.63
C GLY A 57 12.51 34.18 -0.46
N THR A 58 11.95 33.34 -1.32
CA THR A 58 11.18 33.80 -2.50
C THR A 58 9.67 33.53 -2.42
N GLY A 59 9.21 32.71 -1.47
CA GLY A 59 7.79 32.38 -1.34
C GLY A 59 6.93 33.55 -0.82
N ALA A 60 7.40 34.30 0.17
CA ALA A 60 6.60 35.33 0.83
C ALA A 60 6.31 36.53 -0.08
N THR A 61 7.31 36.99 -0.84
CA THR A 61 7.18 38.10 -1.80
C THR A 61 6.30 37.75 -2.98
N PHE A 62 6.32 36.48 -3.42
CA PHE A 62 5.49 36.00 -4.53
C PHE A 62 4.01 35.81 -4.14
N VAL A 63 3.74 35.45 -2.88
CA VAL A 63 2.37 35.35 -2.36
C VAL A 63 1.70 36.73 -2.27
N LEU A 64 2.44 37.77 -1.85
CA LEU A 64 1.91 39.14 -1.75
C LEU A 64 1.61 39.77 -3.11
N ALA A 65 2.48 39.57 -4.11
CA ALA A 65 2.24 40.07 -5.47
C ALA A 65 0.96 39.50 -6.11
N ASN A 66 0.59 38.26 -5.79
CA ASN A 66 -0.64 37.63 -6.29
C ASN A 66 -1.91 38.20 -5.63
N GLN A 67 -1.85 38.67 -4.38
CA GLN A 67 -3.03 39.24 -3.71
C GLN A 67 -3.45 40.57 -4.33
N ASN A 68 -2.50 41.41 -4.70
CA ASN A 68 -2.76 42.71 -5.33
C ASN A 68 -3.38 42.56 -6.73
N ILE A 69 -2.90 41.59 -7.52
CA ILE A 69 -3.46 41.28 -8.84
C ILE A 69 -4.91 40.76 -8.70
N VAL A 70 -5.16 39.87 -7.75
CA VAL A 70 -6.51 39.34 -7.48
C VAL A 70 -7.47 40.46 -7.03
N ALA A 71 -7.01 41.40 -6.20
CA ALA A 71 -7.82 42.55 -5.77
C ALA A 71 -8.16 43.49 -6.94
N ALA A 72 -7.18 43.81 -7.79
CA ALA A 72 -7.39 44.64 -8.97
C ALA A 72 -8.39 44.01 -9.96
N ILE A 73 -8.29 42.69 -10.17
CA ILE A 73 -9.22 41.95 -11.03
C ILE A 73 -10.66 41.97 -10.46
N LYS A 74 -10.82 41.85 -9.14
CA LYS A 74 -12.14 41.93 -8.47
C LYS A 74 -12.76 43.32 -8.65
N LEU A 75 -12.00 44.39 -8.41
CA LEU A 75 -12.47 45.76 -8.59
C LEU A 75 -12.88 46.04 -10.05
N TYR A 76 -12.13 45.52 -11.01
CA TYR A 76 -12.48 45.63 -12.43
C TYR A 76 -13.78 44.89 -12.77
N ALA A 77 -13.94 43.66 -12.27
CA ALA A 77 -15.13 42.85 -12.48
C ALA A 77 -16.39 43.52 -11.90
N ASP A 78 -16.29 44.09 -10.69
CA ASP A 78 -17.37 44.82 -10.04
C ASP A 78 -17.74 46.09 -10.82
N LYS A 79 -16.73 46.86 -11.28
CA LYS A 79 -16.95 48.08 -12.09
C LYS A 79 -17.68 47.78 -13.40
N LYS A 80 -17.42 46.64 -14.03
CA LYS A 80 -18.04 46.23 -15.31
C LYS A 80 -19.31 45.38 -15.13
N ARG A 81 -19.73 45.09 -13.89
CA ARG A 81 -20.90 44.24 -13.56
C ARG A 81 -20.85 42.88 -14.27
N LEU A 82 -19.66 42.33 -14.44
CA LEU A 82 -19.46 41.08 -15.18
C LEU A 82 -19.90 39.90 -14.32
N ARG A 83 -20.70 38.99 -14.89
CA ARG A 83 -20.92 37.66 -14.29
C ARG A 83 -19.63 36.85 -14.42
N GLY A 84 -19.34 35.94 -13.49
CA GLY A 84 -18.08 35.18 -13.45
C GLY A 84 -17.71 34.52 -14.80
N GLU A 85 -18.71 34.09 -15.57
CA GLU A 85 -18.54 33.47 -16.89
C GLU A 85 -18.23 34.48 -18.03
N GLN A 86 -18.61 35.75 -17.88
CA GLN A 86 -18.43 36.79 -18.90
C GLN A 86 -17.10 37.53 -18.79
N VAL A 87 -16.40 37.39 -17.66
CA VAL A 87 -15.12 38.09 -17.40
C VAL A 87 -14.05 37.67 -18.42
N LEU A 88 -13.97 36.39 -18.78
CA LEU A 88 -12.92 35.85 -19.65
C LEU A 88 -13.12 36.19 -21.14
N ALA A 89 -14.35 36.49 -21.56
CA ALA A 89 -14.69 36.69 -22.97
C ALA A 89 -14.47 38.14 -23.47
N GLN A 90 -14.38 39.11 -22.56
CA GLN A 90 -14.21 40.53 -22.90
C GLN A 90 -12.79 41.06 -22.66
N ASP A 91 -11.93 40.28 -22.02
CA ASP A 91 -10.56 40.68 -21.74
C ASP A 91 -9.68 40.64 -23.01
N PRO A 92 -8.73 41.58 -23.16
CA PRO A 92 -7.67 41.46 -24.16
C PRO A 92 -6.96 40.10 -24.02
N PRO A 93 -6.50 39.47 -25.12
CA PRO A 93 -5.91 38.13 -25.09
C PRO A 93 -4.77 37.96 -24.07
N LEU A 94 -3.99 39.02 -23.85
CA LEU A 94 -2.91 39.02 -22.84
C LEU A 94 -3.45 38.99 -21.40
N LEU A 95 -4.50 39.75 -21.11
CA LEU A 95 -5.11 39.82 -19.78
C LEU A 95 -5.82 38.50 -19.43
N CYS A 96 -6.47 37.87 -20.41
CA CYS A 96 -7.06 36.54 -20.24
C CYS A 96 -5.98 35.51 -19.86
N LYS A 97 -4.85 35.49 -20.59
CA LYS A 97 -3.70 34.62 -20.27
C LYS A 97 -3.15 34.88 -18.86
N LEU A 98 -3.03 36.14 -18.46
CA LEU A 98 -2.56 36.50 -17.12
C LEU A 98 -3.52 36.00 -16.03
N LYS A 99 -4.83 36.21 -16.20
CA LYS A 99 -5.85 35.73 -15.26
C LYS A 99 -5.82 34.21 -15.12
N VAL A 100 -5.76 33.47 -16.23
CA VAL A 100 -5.64 31.99 -16.21
C VAL A 100 -4.38 31.57 -15.46
N PHE A 101 -3.23 32.20 -15.75
CA PHE A 101 -1.98 31.90 -15.06
C PHE A 101 -2.06 32.18 -13.55
N THR A 102 -2.58 33.33 -13.12
CA THR A 102 -2.77 33.66 -11.70
C THR A 102 -3.71 32.67 -11.01
N THR A 103 -4.80 32.25 -11.67
CA THR A 103 -5.70 31.23 -11.10
C THR A 103 -5.02 29.87 -10.99
N LEU A 104 -4.21 29.48 -11.97
CA LEU A 104 -3.46 28.22 -11.92
C LEU A 104 -2.45 28.22 -10.77
N LEU A 105 -1.77 29.35 -10.53
CA LEU A 105 -0.88 29.54 -9.38
C LEU A 105 -1.64 29.49 -8.04
N ALA A 106 -2.79 30.16 -7.94
CA ALA A 106 -3.62 30.11 -6.74
C ALA A 106 -4.09 28.68 -6.43
N VAL A 107 -4.52 27.93 -7.45
CA VAL A 107 -4.88 26.51 -7.33
C VAL A 107 -3.66 25.68 -6.92
N GLY A 108 -2.48 25.93 -7.50
CA GLY A 108 -1.23 25.26 -7.12
C GLY A 108 -0.83 25.50 -5.66
N ASN A 109 -1.00 26.73 -5.17
CA ASN A 109 -0.74 27.09 -3.77
C ASN A 109 -1.71 26.40 -2.81
N GLU A 110 -3.01 26.42 -3.10
CA GLU A 110 -4.01 25.73 -2.28
C GLU A 110 -3.81 24.21 -2.30
N LEU A 111 -3.48 23.63 -3.46
CA LEU A 111 -3.12 22.22 -3.57
C LEU A 111 -1.88 21.89 -2.72
N SER A 112 -0.86 22.75 -2.73
CA SER A 112 0.36 22.57 -1.93
C SER A 112 0.07 22.64 -0.43
N LYS A 113 -0.80 23.56 0.00
CA LYS A 113 -1.29 23.63 1.39
C LYS A 113 -2.04 22.36 1.76
N LEU A 114 -2.94 21.88 0.90
CA LEU A 114 -3.69 20.64 1.14
C LEU A 114 -2.78 19.42 1.26
N VAL A 115 -1.74 19.33 0.41
CA VAL A 115 -0.74 18.27 0.48
C VAL A 115 0.08 18.36 1.77
N ALA A 116 0.49 19.57 2.17
CA ALA A 116 1.24 19.81 3.41
C ALA A 116 0.40 19.56 4.67
N SER A 117 -0.90 19.84 4.63
CA SER A 117 -1.83 19.58 5.75
C SER A 117 -2.32 18.14 5.82
N LYS A 118 -1.98 17.29 4.84
CA LYS A 118 -2.46 15.91 4.82
C LYS A 118 -1.85 15.16 6.02
N PRO A 119 -2.68 14.52 6.87
CA PRO A 119 -2.15 13.74 7.97
C PRO A 119 -1.28 12.61 7.43
N ALA A 120 -0.24 12.24 8.18
CA ALA A 120 0.58 11.08 7.86
C ALA A 120 -0.32 9.86 7.71
N PHE A 121 -0.13 9.09 6.64
CA PHE A 121 -0.93 7.90 6.42
C PHE A 121 -0.76 6.91 7.57
N GLU A 122 -1.89 6.42 8.08
CA GLU A 122 -1.96 5.37 9.08
C GLU A 122 -2.75 4.17 8.52
N VAL A 123 -2.30 2.97 8.84
CA VAL A 123 -2.94 1.72 8.42
C VAL A 123 -4.28 1.58 9.15
N SER A 124 -5.38 1.64 8.40
CA SER A 124 -6.73 1.54 8.96
C SER A 124 -6.97 0.21 9.70
N ALA A 125 -7.85 0.23 10.70
CA ALA A 125 -8.25 -0.96 11.43
C ALA A 125 -8.96 -1.99 10.54
N ASP A 126 -9.71 -1.51 9.54
CA ASP A 126 -10.41 -2.35 8.56
C ASP A 126 -9.43 -3.10 7.65
N LEU A 127 -8.38 -2.43 7.17
CA LEU A 127 -7.30 -3.07 6.42
C LEU A 127 -6.64 -4.19 7.24
N LYS A 128 -6.36 -3.96 8.53
CA LYS A 128 -5.80 -5.00 9.42
C LYS A 128 -6.78 -6.18 9.59
N THR A 129 -8.07 -5.89 9.75
CA THR A 129 -9.13 -6.91 9.88
C THR A 129 -9.25 -7.76 8.62
N ASN A 130 -9.29 -7.13 7.44
CA ASN A 130 -9.40 -7.81 6.16
C ASN A 130 -8.13 -8.64 5.87
N LEU A 131 -6.94 -8.08 6.10
CA LEU A 131 -5.68 -8.83 6.02
C LEU A 131 -5.71 -10.06 6.95
N PHE A 132 -6.24 -9.92 8.17
CA PHE A 132 -6.29 -11.02 9.12
C PHE A 132 -7.25 -12.11 8.66
N LYS A 133 -8.41 -11.76 8.11
CA LYS A 133 -9.41 -12.71 7.57
C LYS A 133 -8.90 -13.50 6.37
N ASP A 134 -8.17 -12.84 5.48
CA ASP A 134 -7.79 -13.43 4.18
C ASP A 134 -6.41 -14.09 4.20
N ALA A 135 -5.53 -13.70 5.14
CA ALA A 135 -4.20 -14.29 5.28
C ALA A 135 -4.20 -15.83 5.37
N PRO A 136 -5.12 -16.50 6.09
CA PRO A 136 -5.20 -17.96 6.07
C PRO A 136 -5.46 -18.55 4.69
N ALA A 137 -6.35 -17.98 3.88
CA ALA A 137 -6.64 -18.49 2.53
C ALA A 137 -5.40 -18.42 1.63
N ILE A 138 -4.60 -17.37 1.81
CA ILE A 138 -3.34 -17.22 1.07
C ILE A 138 -2.30 -18.22 1.57
N LEU A 139 -2.16 -18.39 2.89
CA LEU A 139 -1.25 -19.37 3.47
C LEU A 139 -1.69 -20.82 3.21
N LEU A 140 -2.96 -21.07 2.92
CA LEU A 140 -3.48 -22.40 2.66
C LEU A 140 -3.62 -22.69 1.15
N SER A 141 -3.38 -21.69 0.31
CA SER A 141 -3.34 -21.86 -1.14
C SER A 141 -2.19 -22.78 -1.57
N ARG A 142 -2.53 -23.81 -2.35
CA ARG A 142 -1.54 -24.68 -3.01
C ARG A 142 -0.62 -23.94 -4.01
N LYS A 143 -1.06 -22.76 -4.47
CA LYS A 143 -0.32 -21.94 -5.45
C LYS A 143 0.70 -21.01 -4.79
N THR A 144 0.70 -20.91 -3.46
CA THR A 144 1.69 -20.12 -2.71
C THR A 144 3.06 -20.74 -2.84
N LYS A 145 3.96 -20.06 -3.57
CA LYS A 145 5.32 -20.57 -3.82
C LYS A 145 6.25 -20.44 -2.63
N ILE A 146 6.18 -19.28 -1.96
CA ILE A 146 7.09 -18.89 -0.88
C ILE A 146 6.22 -18.35 0.26
N TYR A 147 6.39 -18.92 1.46
CA TYR A 147 5.67 -18.50 2.66
C TYR A 147 6.26 -17.25 3.32
N LYS A 148 7.52 -16.94 3.04
CA LYS A 148 8.23 -15.75 3.52
C LYS A 148 8.23 -14.63 2.48
N GLY A 149 7.98 -13.39 2.92
CA GLY A 149 8.25 -12.19 2.10
C GLY A 149 7.20 -11.80 1.06
N ASN A 150 6.03 -12.46 1.01
CA ASN A 150 5.05 -12.19 -0.05
C ASN A 150 4.21 -10.91 0.19
N ALA A 151 4.84 -9.74 0.09
CA ALA A 151 4.15 -8.44 0.15
C ALA A 151 3.25 -8.18 -1.08
N ALA A 152 3.41 -8.95 -2.16
CA ALA A 152 2.67 -8.77 -3.41
C ALA A 152 1.16 -8.97 -3.24
N ILE A 153 0.76 -9.76 -2.24
CA ILE A 153 -0.63 -10.02 -1.87
C ILE A 153 -1.42 -8.72 -1.68
N VAL A 154 -0.87 -7.75 -0.94
CA VAL A 154 -1.63 -6.53 -0.61
C VAL A 154 -1.93 -5.67 -1.83
N LYS A 155 -1.04 -5.68 -2.83
CA LYS A 155 -1.25 -4.93 -4.07
C LYS A 155 -2.50 -5.37 -4.83
N LYS A 156 -2.93 -6.62 -4.67
CA LYS A 156 -4.04 -7.22 -5.43
C LYS A 156 -5.38 -7.09 -4.75
N PHE A 157 -5.44 -7.41 -3.47
CA PHE A 157 -6.70 -7.33 -2.75
C PHE A 157 -7.13 -5.87 -2.52
N ARG A 158 -6.18 -4.92 -2.52
CA ARG A 158 -6.44 -3.48 -2.36
C ARG A 158 -7.46 -3.17 -1.26
N PHE A 159 -7.33 -3.85 -0.12
CA PHE A 159 -8.17 -3.71 1.07
C PHE A 159 -8.25 -2.25 1.56
N ASP A 160 -9.15 -1.46 1.00
CA ASP A 160 -9.33 -0.04 1.31
C ASP A 160 -8.05 0.80 1.17
N VAL A 161 -7.09 0.34 0.36
CA VAL A 161 -5.83 1.05 0.11
C VAL A 161 -6.11 2.15 -0.92
N PRO A 162 -5.88 3.44 -0.59
CA PRO A 162 -6.09 4.54 -1.53
C PRO A 162 -5.27 4.35 -2.82
N ALA A 163 -5.87 4.66 -3.97
CA ALA A 163 -5.20 4.55 -5.25
C ALA A 163 -3.93 5.45 -5.29
N GLY A 164 -2.81 4.88 -5.69
CA GLY A 164 -1.54 5.61 -5.83
C GLY A 164 -0.70 5.66 -4.56
N LEU A 165 -1.16 5.06 -3.44
CA LEU A 165 -0.35 4.93 -2.23
C LEU A 165 0.95 4.16 -2.50
N GLU A 166 0.96 3.26 -3.48
CA GLU A 166 2.14 2.48 -3.88
C GLU A 166 3.26 3.36 -4.44
N LYS A 167 2.94 4.57 -4.91
CA LYS A 167 3.93 5.54 -5.41
C LYS A 167 4.66 6.27 -4.29
N ILE A 168 4.19 6.16 -3.05
CA ILE A 168 4.78 6.80 -1.87
C ILE A 168 5.49 5.71 -1.06
N PRO A 169 6.83 5.55 -1.17
CA PRO A 169 7.53 4.41 -0.59
C PRO A 169 7.37 4.30 0.93
N ALA A 170 7.38 5.45 1.64
CA ALA A 170 7.25 5.49 3.10
C ALA A 170 5.89 4.95 3.58
N ASP A 171 4.80 5.33 2.92
CA ASP A 171 3.45 4.88 3.30
C ASP A 171 3.18 3.45 2.84
N TRP A 172 3.69 3.08 1.66
CA TRP A 172 3.64 1.69 1.19
C TRP A 172 4.41 0.73 2.11
N ALA A 173 5.53 1.18 2.69
CA ALA A 173 6.28 0.41 3.68
C ALA A 173 5.43 0.11 4.93
N LYS A 174 4.61 1.06 5.40
CA LYS A 174 3.69 0.83 6.54
C LYS A 174 2.64 -0.25 6.22
N VAL A 175 2.04 -0.19 5.04
CA VAL A 175 1.07 -1.20 4.57
C VAL A 175 1.73 -2.58 4.46
N THR A 176 2.93 -2.63 3.87
CA THR A 176 3.71 -3.86 3.73
C THR A 176 4.07 -4.46 5.09
N ALA A 177 4.51 -3.64 6.05
CA ALA A 177 4.82 -4.08 7.40
C ALA A 177 3.60 -4.64 8.13
N ALA A 178 2.43 -3.99 8.01
CA ALA A 178 1.19 -4.50 8.59
C ALA A 178 0.80 -5.88 8.01
N ALA A 179 0.96 -6.06 6.71
CA ALA A 179 0.68 -7.33 6.04
C ALA A 179 1.65 -8.44 6.46
N GLN A 180 2.95 -8.14 6.50
CA GLN A 180 3.98 -9.08 6.96
C GLN A 180 3.75 -9.49 8.41
N TYR A 181 3.37 -8.54 9.27
CA TYR A 181 3.00 -8.82 10.65
C TYR A 181 1.82 -9.78 10.71
N THR A 182 0.73 -9.50 9.99
CA THR A 182 -0.47 -10.35 9.95
C THR A 182 -0.17 -11.77 9.44
N LEU A 183 0.60 -11.91 8.35
CA LEU A 183 1.03 -13.21 7.84
C LEU A 183 1.87 -13.96 8.87
N THR A 184 2.75 -13.27 9.61
CA THR A 184 3.56 -13.87 10.67
C THR A 184 2.70 -14.35 11.84
N GLN A 185 1.71 -13.57 12.28
CA GLN A 185 0.76 -13.98 13.31
C GLN A 185 -0.06 -15.21 12.87
N ARG A 186 -0.56 -15.23 11.62
CA ARG A 186 -1.31 -16.37 11.09
C ARG A 186 -0.45 -17.62 10.95
N ARG A 187 0.78 -17.52 10.45
CA ARG A 187 1.75 -18.61 10.45
C ARG A 187 1.98 -19.17 11.85
N SER A 188 2.18 -18.30 12.85
CA SER A 188 2.31 -18.73 14.25
C SER A 188 1.07 -19.48 14.75
N LYS A 189 -0.14 -18.98 14.47
CA LYS A 189 -1.41 -19.64 14.83
C LYS A 189 -1.55 -21.01 14.17
N ILE A 190 -1.24 -21.15 12.87
CA ILE A 190 -1.27 -22.43 12.14
C ILE A 190 -0.27 -23.42 12.75
N LYS A 191 0.99 -23.00 12.96
CA LYS A 191 2.04 -23.85 13.56
C LYS A 191 1.63 -24.34 14.96
N LYS A 192 1.04 -23.46 15.78
CA LYS A 192 0.50 -23.83 17.10
C LYS A 192 -0.65 -24.83 16.99
N ALA A 193 -1.59 -24.64 16.06
CA ALA A 193 -2.70 -25.58 15.85
C ALA A 193 -2.19 -26.97 15.44
N ILE A 194 -1.19 -27.04 14.55
CA ILE A 194 -0.53 -28.30 14.18
C ILE A 194 0.14 -28.93 15.39
N CYS A 195 0.90 -28.16 16.18
CA CYS A 195 1.52 -28.65 17.41
C CYS A 195 0.48 -29.23 18.38
N SER A 196 -0.61 -28.50 18.65
CA SER A 196 -1.71 -28.95 19.51
C SER A 196 -2.39 -30.22 18.99
N SER A 197 -2.48 -30.39 17.67
CA SER A 197 -3.05 -31.60 17.03
C SER A 197 -2.27 -32.88 17.34
N LEU A 198 -0.99 -32.74 17.68
CA LEU A 198 -0.08 -33.86 17.98
C LEU A 198 -0.08 -34.23 19.47
N LYS A 199 -0.88 -33.54 20.30
CA LYS A 199 -0.98 -33.74 21.75
C LYS A 199 0.38 -33.92 22.44
N PRO A 200 1.31 -32.94 22.33
CA PRO A 200 2.57 -33.02 23.03
C PRO A 200 2.29 -33.10 24.53
N ASN A 201 3.00 -33.99 25.23
CA ASN A 201 2.99 -33.99 26.69
C ASN A 201 3.75 -32.77 27.24
N ASP A 202 3.74 -32.57 28.56
CA ASP A 202 4.42 -31.44 29.23
C ASP A 202 5.94 -31.37 28.94
N LYS A 203 6.53 -32.46 28.43
CA LYS A 203 7.95 -32.55 28.06
C LYS A 203 8.21 -32.30 26.57
N GLY A 204 7.19 -31.92 25.79
CA GLY A 204 7.29 -31.73 24.35
C GLY A 204 7.43 -33.02 23.54
N VAL A 205 7.21 -34.19 24.16
CA VAL A 205 7.23 -35.48 23.47
C VAL A 205 5.82 -35.76 22.94
N TYR A 206 5.72 -36.03 21.64
CA TYR A 206 4.44 -36.34 21.01
C TYR A 206 3.92 -37.71 21.44
N GLY A 207 2.62 -37.82 21.67
CA GLY A 207 1.96 -39.07 22.02
C GLY A 207 2.00 -40.12 20.89
N PRO A 208 1.39 -41.30 21.08
CA PRO A 208 1.24 -42.27 20.01
C PRO A 208 0.37 -41.70 18.89
N ALA A 209 0.70 -42.03 17.63
CA ALA A 209 0.05 -41.47 16.45
C ALA A 209 -1.47 -41.72 16.39
N ALA A 210 -1.95 -42.77 17.06
CA ALA A 210 -3.37 -43.11 17.20
C ALA A 210 -4.18 -42.09 18.01
N GLU A 211 -3.51 -41.29 18.85
CA GLU A 211 -4.16 -40.26 19.66
C GLU A 211 -4.16 -38.88 18.99
N TYR A 212 -3.46 -38.70 17.88
CA TYR A 212 -3.41 -37.41 17.21
C TYR A 212 -4.80 -37.02 16.69
N GLN A 213 -5.05 -35.71 16.65
CA GLN A 213 -6.30 -35.18 16.11
C GLN A 213 -6.41 -35.56 14.63
N ASN A 214 -7.60 -35.94 14.18
CA ASN A 214 -7.82 -36.22 12.77
C ASN A 214 -7.56 -34.94 11.93
N ILE A 215 -7.22 -35.12 10.66
CA ILE A 215 -6.85 -33.99 9.79
C ILE A 215 -8.03 -33.06 9.47
N TYR A 216 -9.27 -33.56 9.54
CA TYR A 216 -10.47 -32.77 9.28
C TYR A 216 -10.74 -31.77 10.41
N ASP A 217 -10.70 -32.22 11.66
CA ASP A 217 -10.86 -31.39 12.85
C ASP A 217 -9.71 -30.38 12.98
N LEU A 218 -8.49 -30.78 12.61
CA LEU A 218 -7.36 -29.85 12.51
C LEU A 218 -7.62 -28.78 11.45
N ALA A 219 -8.11 -29.17 10.27
CA ALA A 219 -8.48 -28.21 9.23
C ALA A 219 -9.57 -27.26 9.73
N GLN A 220 -10.61 -27.79 10.39
CA GLN A 220 -11.69 -27.01 10.99
C GLN A 220 -11.18 -26.01 12.03
N ALA A 221 -10.25 -26.43 12.89
CA ALA A 221 -9.63 -25.56 13.90
C ALA A 221 -8.82 -24.41 13.25
N ILE A 222 -8.13 -24.69 12.13
CA ILE A 222 -7.35 -23.69 11.39
C ILE A 222 -8.26 -22.68 10.67
N VAL A 223 -9.39 -23.13 10.09
CA VAL A 223 -10.27 -22.28 9.27
C VAL A 223 -11.45 -21.66 10.01
N LYS A 224 -11.66 -21.98 11.31
CA LYS A 224 -12.82 -21.57 12.13
C LYS A 224 -13.23 -20.08 12.02
N ASP A 225 -12.28 -19.18 11.79
CA ASP A 225 -12.49 -17.73 11.72
C ASP A 225 -12.22 -17.16 10.31
N THR A 226 -12.48 -17.95 9.27
CA THR A 226 -12.12 -17.62 7.89
C THR A 226 -13.26 -17.98 6.92
N GLN A 227 -13.18 -17.46 5.70
CA GLN A 227 -14.12 -17.81 4.63
C GLN A 227 -13.72 -19.09 3.87
N CYS A 228 -12.65 -19.78 4.29
CA CYS A 228 -12.16 -20.97 3.60
C CYS A 228 -13.11 -22.15 3.86
N THR A 229 -13.52 -22.82 2.79
CA THR A 229 -14.29 -24.07 2.88
C THR A 229 -13.34 -25.26 2.97
N ILE A 230 -13.62 -26.20 3.88
CA ILE A 230 -12.81 -27.42 4.03
C ILE A 230 -13.06 -28.34 2.84
N ASN A 231 -12.01 -28.64 2.09
CA ASN A 231 -12.04 -29.57 0.96
C ASN A 231 -10.81 -30.51 0.99
N VAL A 232 -10.78 -31.49 0.09
CA VAL A 232 -9.67 -32.48 -0.01
C VAL A 232 -8.31 -31.82 -0.21
N VAL A 233 -8.24 -30.76 -1.01
CA VAL A 233 -6.98 -30.08 -1.31
C VAL A 233 -6.45 -29.34 -0.08
N LEU A 234 -7.32 -28.69 0.68
CA LEU A 234 -6.99 -28.01 1.92
C LEU A 234 -6.48 -29.00 2.97
N CYS A 235 -7.22 -30.09 3.21
CA CYS A 235 -6.81 -31.13 4.14
C CYS A 235 -5.45 -31.75 3.74
N ALA A 236 -5.24 -31.99 2.45
CA ALA A 236 -3.97 -32.50 1.95
C ALA A 236 -2.80 -31.53 2.17
N HIS A 237 -3.05 -30.22 2.03
CA HIS A 237 -2.04 -29.21 2.29
C HIS A 237 -1.70 -29.14 3.79
N ILE A 238 -2.70 -29.19 4.67
CA ILE A 238 -2.48 -29.21 6.12
C ILE A 238 -1.78 -30.50 6.55
N ALA A 239 -2.11 -31.65 5.93
CA ALA A 239 -1.40 -32.91 6.13
C ALA A 239 0.08 -32.80 5.76
N LEU A 240 0.39 -32.11 4.66
CA LEU A 240 1.78 -31.81 4.29
C LEU A 240 2.47 -30.96 5.35
N MET A 241 1.81 -29.90 5.83
CA MET A 241 2.34 -29.06 6.90
C MET A 241 2.61 -29.87 8.17
N ARG A 242 1.69 -30.76 8.56
CA ARG A 242 1.88 -31.66 9.71
C ARG A 242 3.05 -32.62 9.51
N GLN A 243 3.20 -33.21 8.33
CA GLN A 243 4.33 -34.08 7.99
C GLN A 243 5.67 -33.35 8.07
N VAL A 244 5.74 -32.10 7.58
CA VAL A 244 6.95 -31.27 7.67
C VAL A 244 7.23 -30.90 9.13
N TYR A 245 6.21 -30.53 9.89
CA TYR A 245 6.34 -30.17 11.31
C TYR A 245 6.90 -31.31 12.17
N LEU A 246 6.44 -32.54 11.93
CA LEU A 246 6.95 -33.73 12.63
C LEU A 246 8.44 -33.97 12.40
N LYS A 247 8.98 -33.53 11.25
CA LYS A 247 10.41 -33.66 10.93
C LYS A 247 11.23 -32.44 11.36
N HIS A 248 10.63 -31.26 11.27
CA HIS A 248 11.26 -29.96 11.49
C HIS A 248 10.35 -29.07 12.34
N PRO A 249 10.26 -29.32 13.66
CA PRO A 249 9.42 -28.51 14.56
C PRO A 249 9.98 -27.10 14.80
N ASP A 250 11.24 -26.85 14.43
CA ASP A 250 12.00 -25.65 14.78
C ASP A 250 11.76 -24.47 13.82
N GLY A 251 12.68 -23.48 13.81
CA GLY A 251 12.56 -22.22 13.08
C GLY A 251 12.57 -22.35 11.55
N ASP A 252 13.08 -23.46 11.02
CA ASP A 252 13.19 -23.75 9.59
C ASP A 252 11.91 -24.35 8.98
N PHE A 253 10.88 -24.65 9.80
CA PHE A 253 9.62 -25.26 9.38
C PHE A 253 9.04 -24.71 8.06
N TRP A 254 9.00 -23.38 7.91
CA TRP A 254 8.42 -22.75 6.71
C TRP A 254 9.29 -22.91 5.47
N ASP A 255 10.62 -22.91 5.64
CA ASP A 255 11.56 -23.08 4.53
C ASP A 255 11.51 -24.53 4.03
N GLN A 256 11.47 -25.49 4.97
CA GLN A 256 11.30 -26.91 4.65
C GLN A 256 9.95 -27.21 3.98
N LEU A 257 8.91 -26.45 4.33
CA LEU A 257 7.61 -26.55 3.68
C LEU A 257 7.65 -26.00 2.25
N ASP A 258 8.32 -24.86 2.03
CA ASP A 258 8.53 -24.27 0.71
C ASP A 258 9.30 -25.28 -0.19
N ASP A 259 10.42 -25.83 0.30
CA ASP A 259 11.22 -26.84 -0.40
C ASP A 259 10.38 -28.07 -0.78
N ARG A 260 9.57 -28.57 0.17
CA ARG A 260 8.74 -29.74 -0.06
C ARG A 260 7.63 -29.48 -1.07
N LEU A 261 7.05 -28.28 -1.07
CA LEU A 261 6.07 -27.87 -2.09
C LEU A 261 6.71 -27.78 -3.47
N ASP A 262 7.92 -27.24 -3.56
CA ASP A 262 8.67 -27.15 -4.81
C ASP A 262 9.09 -28.51 -5.36
N GLU A 263 9.44 -29.47 -4.50
CA GLU A 263 9.63 -30.86 -4.91
C GLU A 263 8.37 -31.48 -5.53
N ILE A 264 7.21 -31.27 -4.89
CA ILE A 264 5.92 -31.79 -5.37
C ILE A 264 5.57 -31.15 -6.74
N ARG A 265 5.79 -29.83 -6.88
CA ARG A 265 5.58 -29.11 -8.15
C ARG A 265 6.53 -29.56 -9.26
N SER A 266 7.80 -29.75 -8.93
CA SER A 266 8.83 -30.23 -9.86
C SER A 266 8.49 -31.62 -10.39
N LYS A 267 8.08 -32.54 -9.51
CA LYS A 267 7.60 -33.88 -9.90
C LYS A 267 6.33 -33.82 -10.75
N ALA A 268 5.44 -32.87 -10.47
CA ALA A 268 4.22 -32.68 -11.24
C ALA A 268 4.45 -32.01 -12.61
N LYS A 269 5.62 -31.40 -12.85
CA LYS A 269 5.91 -30.58 -14.04
C LYS A 269 4.82 -29.52 -14.28
N ASN A 270 4.35 -28.88 -13.21
CA ASN A 270 3.24 -27.90 -13.22
C ASN A 270 1.89 -28.43 -13.78
N ASN A 271 1.72 -29.75 -13.93
CA ASN A 271 0.44 -30.32 -14.35
C ASN A 271 -0.53 -30.40 -13.16
N ALA A 272 -1.64 -29.67 -13.23
CA ALA A 272 -2.64 -29.59 -12.15
C ALA A 272 -3.16 -30.96 -11.69
N LYS A 273 -3.41 -31.91 -12.61
CA LYS A 273 -3.89 -33.26 -12.27
C LYS A 273 -2.84 -34.05 -11.49
N LYS A 274 -1.57 -33.96 -11.91
CA LYS A 274 -0.45 -34.61 -11.20
C LYS A 274 -0.21 -33.98 -9.82
N LEU A 275 -0.34 -32.67 -9.72
CA LEU A 275 -0.22 -31.95 -8.46
C LEU A 275 -1.30 -32.40 -7.47
N THR A 276 -2.57 -32.42 -7.88
CA THR A 276 -3.67 -32.93 -7.05
C THR A 276 -3.44 -34.38 -6.63
N ARG A 277 -2.93 -35.24 -7.53
CA ARG A 277 -2.57 -36.63 -7.17
C ARG A 277 -1.46 -36.69 -6.11
N GLY A 278 -0.46 -35.82 -6.20
CA GLY A 278 0.61 -35.71 -5.20
C GLY A 278 0.08 -35.32 -3.82
N PHE A 279 -0.78 -34.31 -3.75
CA PHE A 279 -1.44 -33.90 -2.51
C PHE A 279 -2.35 -34.99 -1.94
N ARG A 280 -3.16 -35.66 -2.77
CA ARG A 280 -3.97 -36.81 -2.32
C ARG A 280 -3.12 -37.90 -1.69
N HIS A 281 -1.96 -38.21 -2.28
CA HIS A 281 -1.05 -39.19 -1.71
C HIS A 281 -0.54 -38.78 -0.32
N VAL A 282 -0.20 -37.51 -0.12
CA VAL A 282 0.18 -36.98 1.20
C VAL A 282 -0.95 -37.11 2.21
N LEU A 283 -2.19 -36.77 1.80
CA LEU A 283 -3.37 -36.91 2.66
C LEU A 283 -3.60 -38.37 3.07
N THR A 284 -3.49 -39.31 2.14
CA THR A 284 -3.64 -40.75 2.45
C THR A 284 -2.57 -41.20 3.43
N GLN A 285 -1.30 -40.82 3.24
CA GLN A 285 -0.22 -41.15 4.19
C GLN A 285 -0.46 -40.61 5.59
N ASP A 286 -1.05 -39.42 5.68
CA ASP A 286 -1.36 -38.78 6.95
C ASP A 286 -2.56 -39.44 7.64
N GLN A 287 -3.63 -39.74 6.89
CA GLN A 287 -4.78 -40.50 7.37
C GLN A 287 -4.38 -41.89 7.89
N ASP A 288 -3.54 -42.61 7.15
CA ASP A 288 -3.09 -43.95 7.55
C ASP A 288 -2.24 -43.93 8.84
N LYS A 289 -1.65 -42.77 9.19
CA LYS A 289 -0.85 -42.59 10.41
C LYS A 289 -1.63 -42.04 11.60
N HIS A 290 -2.60 -41.15 11.37
CA HIS A 290 -3.11 -40.23 12.40
C HIS A 290 -4.64 -40.29 12.60
N GLY A 291 -5.26 -41.46 12.41
CA GLY A 291 -6.62 -41.71 12.89
C GLY A 291 -7.56 -42.37 11.89
N ALA A 292 -8.83 -42.48 12.28
CA ALA A 292 -9.89 -43.10 11.50
C ALA A 292 -10.35 -42.18 10.35
N LYS A 293 -10.77 -42.79 9.24
CA LYS A 293 -11.40 -42.11 8.09
C LYS A 293 -12.91 -41.98 8.33
N ASP A 294 -13.29 -41.30 9.40
CA ASP A 294 -14.68 -41.18 9.87
C ASP A 294 -15.43 -39.95 9.31
N TYR A 295 -14.78 -39.18 8.44
CA TYR A 295 -15.36 -38.01 7.78
C TYR A 295 -15.42 -38.18 6.25
N VAL A 296 -16.42 -37.56 5.63
CA VAL A 296 -16.58 -37.50 4.17
C VAL A 296 -16.16 -36.12 3.70
N LEU A 297 -15.12 -36.07 2.86
CA LEU A 297 -14.71 -34.83 2.20
C LEU A 297 -15.41 -34.70 0.86
N ASP A 298 -15.98 -33.53 0.61
CA ASP A 298 -16.49 -33.21 -0.72
C ASP A 298 -15.31 -32.93 -1.67
N GLU A 299 -15.25 -33.70 -2.76
CA GLU A 299 -14.26 -33.53 -3.82
C GLU A 299 -14.68 -32.48 -4.86
N THR A 300 -15.96 -32.13 -4.90
CA THR A 300 -16.58 -31.35 -5.98
C THR A 300 -16.75 -29.88 -5.66
N THR A 301 -16.81 -29.50 -4.39
CA THR A 301 -16.89 -28.10 -3.99
C THR A 301 -15.55 -27.39 -4.16
N VAL A 302 -15.43 -26.70 -5.30
CA VAL A 302 -14.43 -25.65 -5.47
C VAL A 302 -14.91 -24.47 -4.65
N ASP A 303 -14.15 -24.12 -3.62
CA ASP A 303 -14.40 -22.91 -2.83
C ASP A 303 -14.11 -21.68 -3.70
N ASP A 304 -15.16 -20.95 -4.09
CA ASP A 304 -15.07 -19.77 -4.96
C ASP A 304 -14.09 -18.73 -4.40
N PHE A 305 -14.09 -18.54 -3.08
CA PHE A 305 -13.18 -17.62 -2.42
C PHE A 305 -11.73 -18.08 -2.55
N GLN A 306 -11.45 -19.35 -2.23
CA GLN A 306 -10.11 -19.91 -2.38
C GLN A 306 -9.66 -19.90 -3.85
N GLN A 307 -10.56 -20.13 -4.80
CA GLN A 307 -10.27 -20.08 -6.23
C GLN A 307 -9.91 -18.65 -6.68
N GLN A 308 -10.59 -17.63 -6.14
CA GLN A 308 -10.26 -16.23 -6.37
C GLN A 308 -8.85 -15.90 -5.83
N VAL A 309 -8.54 -16.30 -4.59
CA VAL A 309 -7.21 -16.14 -3.98
C VAL A 309 -6.13 -16.84 -4.82
N ASP A 310 -6.39 -18.09 -5.24
CA ASP A 310 -5.51 -18.88 -6.09
C ASP A 310 -5.25 -18.18 -7.45
N ASN A 311 -6.27 -17.60 -8.06
CA ASN A 311 -6.14 -16.89 -9.33
C ASN A 311 -5.30 -15.62 -9.17
N MET A 312 -5.51 -14.90 -8.06
CA MET A 312 -4.69 -13.74 -7.72
C MET A 312 -3.22 -14.13 -7.55
N ILE A 313 -2.90 -15.17 -6.78
CA ILE A 313 -1.51 -15.60 -6.57
C ILE A 313 -0.84 -16.03 -7.88
N ALA A 314 -1.58 -16.72 -8.77
CA ALA A 314 -1.03 -17.19 -10.04
C ALA A 314 -0.50 -16.04 -10.93
N VAL A 315 -1.22 -14.92 -11.00
CA VAL A 315 -0.84 -13.78 -11.86
C VAL A 315 0.51 -13.18 -11.47
N ASP A 316 0.89 -13.14 -10.18
CA ASP A 316 2.20 -12.55 -9.77
C ASP A 316 3.37 -13.38 -10.25
N THR A 317 3.19 -14.70 -10.29
CA THR A 317 4.25 -15.59 -10.75
C THR A 317 4.53 -15.43 -12.24
N ALA A 318 3.53 -15.04 -13.03
CA ALA A 318 3.69 -14.73 -14.45
C ALA A 318 4.35 -13.35 -14.66
N THR A 319 3.92 -12.31 -13.92
CA THR A 319 4.48 -10.96 -14.06
C THR A 319 5.94 -10.89 -13.58
N SER A 320 6.27 -11.56 -12.48
CA SER A 320 7.63 -11.58 -11.94
C SER A 320 8.62 -12.29 -12.89
N THR A 321 8.18 -13.37 -13.55
CA THR A 321 9.01 -14.08 -14.54
C THR A 321 9.21 -13.29 -15.84
N ALA A 322 8.26 -12.44 -16.22
CA ALA A 322 8.43 -11.52 -17.35
C ALA A 322 9.42 -10.38 -17.03
N SER A 323 9.32 -9.77 -15.85
CA SER A 323 10.20 -8.66 -15.44
C SER A 323 11.67 -9.07 -15.33
N VAL A 324 11.98 -10.29 -14.88
CA VAL A 324 13.38 -10.78 -14.77
C VAL A 324 14.01 -10.99 -16.14
N ARG A 325 13.23 -11.37 -17.15
CA ARG A 325 13.73 -11.58 -18.52
C ARG A 325 14.07 -10.28 -19.24
N ASP A 326 13.41 -9.18 -18.90
CA ASP A 326 13.63 -7.87 -19.55
C ASP A 326 14.85 -7.12 -18.99
N SER A 327 15.38 -7.53 -17.83
CA SER A 327 16.59 -6.93 -17.22
C SER A 327 17.90 -7.66 -17.58
N THR A 328 17.85 -8.65 -18.47
CA THR A 328 19.03 -9.46 -18.88
C THR A 328 19.37 -9.35 -20.36
N VAL A 329 18.84 -8.35 -21.06
CA VAL A 329 19.18 -7.97 -22.44
C VAL A 329 19.75 -6.56 -22.43
#